data_AF-A0AAW9F2R2-F1
#
_entry.id   AF-A0AAW9F2R2-F1
#
_cell.length_a   1.000
_cell.length_b   1.000
_cell.length_c   1.000
_cell.angle_alpha   90.00
_cell.angle_beta   90.00
_cell.angle_gamma   90.00
#
_symmetry.space_group_name_H-M   'P 1'
#
loop_
_entity.id
_entity.type
_entity.pdbx_description
1 polymer ?
#
loop_
_entity_poly.entity_id
_entity_poly.type
_entity_poly.pdbx_seq_one_letter_code
_entity_poly.pdbx_strand_id
1 'polypeptide(L)' 'MAAPAISIRNLDHLGLVAALCQELGIARMIDALLPKTPPFKVSHGEALVAMIVNGLGFHSSTLHMFPQFFANKPVER' A
#
# COMPACT_ATOMS: atom_id res chain seq x y z
N MET A 1 -14.29 0.26 -35.53
CA MET A 1 -13.99 0.53 -34.10
C MET A 1 -13.23 -0.67 -33.56
N ALA A 2 -11.99 -0.49 -33.12
CA ALA A 2 -11.22 -1.57 -32.50
C ALA A 2 -11.86 -1.93 -31.14
N ALA A 3 -11.97 -3.22 -30.85
CA ALA A 3 -12.48 -3.69 -29.56
C ALA A 3 -11.53 -3.24 -28.43
N PRO A 4 -12.07 -2.87 -27.24
CA PRO A 4 -11.22 -2.49 -26.11
C PRO A 4 -10.30 -3.65 -25.72
N ALA A 5 -9.01 -3.37 -25.59
CA ALA A 5 -8.04 -4.36 -25.13
C ALA A 5 -8.29 -4.66 -23.64
N ILE A 6 -8.65 -5.91 -23.35
CA ILE A 6 -8.85 -6.38 -21.96
C ILE A 6 -7.47 -6.68 -21.37
N SER A 7 -7.16 -6.08 -20.22
CA SER A 7 -5.94 -6.37 -19.46
C SER A 7 -6.30 -6.94 -18.09
N ILE A 8 -5.67 -8.06 -17.73
CA ILE A 8 -5.84 -8.71 -16.43
C ILE A 8 -4.65 -8.31 -15.56
N ARG A 9 -4.91 -7.88 -14.32
CA ARG A 9 -3.88 -7.53 -13.34
C ARG A 9 -4.12 -8.33 -12.07
N ASN A 10 -3.06 -8.92 -11.52
CA ASN A 10 -3.11 -9.52 -10.19
C ASN A 10 -2.85 -8.44 -9.14
N LEU A 11 -3.71 -8.36 -8.13
CA LEU A 11 -3.61 -7.42 -7.00
C LEU A 11 -3.12 -8.10 -5.70
N ASP A 12 -2.91 -9.41 -5.73
CA ASP A 12 -2.52 -10.25 -4.59
C ASP A 12 -3.37 -9.95 -3.34
N HIS A 13 -2.74 -9.84 -2.17
CA HIS A 13 -3.38 -9.54 -0.89
C HIS A 13 -3.59 -8.04 -0.64
N LEU A 14 -3.11 -7.17 -1.52
CA LEU A 14 -3.03 -5.73 -1.29
C LEU A 14 -4.42 -5.11 -1.06
N GLY A 15 -5.43 -5.56 -1.82
CA GLY A 15 -6.81 -5.10 -1.66
C GLY A 15 -7.41 -5.43 -0.30
N LEU A 16 -7.15 -6.63 0.22
CA LEU A 16 -7.64 -7.07 1.53
C LEU A 16 -6.97 -6.30 2.66
N VAL A 17 -5.64 -6.11 2.58
CA VAL A 17 -4.89 -5.34 3.58
C VAL A 17 -5.32 -3.88 3.58
N ALA A 18 -5.52 -3.28 2.40
CA ALA A 18 -5.99 -1.91 2.27
C ALA A 18 -7.40 -1.72 2.87
N ALA A 19 -8.33 -2.65 2.57
CA ALA A 19 -9.67 -2.64 3.15
C ALA A 19 -9.64 -2.72 4.69
N LEU A 20 -8.84 -3.64 5.24
CA LEU A 20 -8.67 -3.77 6.68
C LEU A 20 -8.09 -2.50 7.32
N CYS A 21 -7.10 -1.87 6.70
CA CYS A 21 -6.53 -0.61 7.20
C CYS A 21 -7.57 0.52 7.24
N GLN A 22 -8.49 0.55 6.26
CA GLN A 22 -9.59 1.51 6.22
C GLN A 22 -10.65 1.21 7.29
N GLU A 23 -11.07 -0.04 7.43
CA GLU A 23 -12.05 -0.47 8.46
C GLU A 23 -11.56 -0.16 9.88
N LEU A 24 -10.27 -0.41 10.15
CA LEU A 24 -9.64 -0.10 11.43
C LEU A 24 -9.34 1.39 11.64
N GLY A 25 -9.49 2.22 10.60
CA GLY A 25 -9.22 3.66 10.69
C GLY A 25 -7.76 4.01 11.03
N ILE A 26 -6.80 3.16 10.62
CA ILE A 26 -5.38 3.29 11.02
C ILE A 26 -4.84 4.68 10.70
N ALA A 27 -5.06 5.18 9.48
CA ALA A 27 -4.56 6.48 9.06
C ALA A 27 -5.09 7.61 9.96
N ARG A 28 -6.39 7.59 10.27
CA ARG A 28 -7.03 8.58 11.14
C ARG A 28 -6.46 8.57 12.55
N MET A 29 -6.20 7.38 13.10
CA MET A 29 -5.62 7.25 14.43
C MET A 29 -4.21 7.85 14.49
N ILE A 30 -3.38 7.58 13.49
CA ILE A 30 -2.03 8.15 13.41
C ILE A 30 -2.07 9.65 13.19
N ASP A 31 -2.92 10.15 12.30
CA ASP A 31 -3.02 11.58 12.03
C ASP A 31 -3.55 12.38 13.24
N ALA A 32 -4.36 11.75 14.10
CA ALA A 32 -4.78 12.35 15.37
C ALA A 32 -3.63 12.44 16.40
N LEU A 33 -2.73 11.44 16.43
CA LEU A 33 -1.59 11.39 17.35
C LEU A 33 -0.39 12.20 16.86
N LEU A 34 -0.17 12.22 15.55
CA LEU A 34 0.94 12.89 14.88
C LEU A 34 0.41 13.76 13.73
N PRO A 35 -0.31 14.84 14.06
CA PRO A 35 -0.83 15.76 13.05
C PRO A 35 0.32 16.34 12.22
N LYS A 36 0.15 16.35 10.90
CA LYS A 36 1.13 16.87 9.97
C LYS A 36 0.66 18.22 9.45
N THR A 37 1.52 19.24 9.53
CA THR A 37 1.28 20.57 8.96
C THR A 37 2.04 20.77 7.63
N PRO A 38 1.51 21.58 6.70
CA PRO A 38 2.02 21.72 5.33
C PRO A 38 3.48 22.19 5.23
N PRO A 39 4.17 21.95 4.08
CA PRO A 39 3.65 21.39 2.83
C PRO A 39 4.08 19.93 2.60
N PHE A 40 3.12 19.00 2.73
CA PHE A 40 3.33 17.58 2.39
C PHE A 40 2.17 17.08 1.52
N LYS A 41 2.48 16.15 0.60
CA LYS A 41 1.49 15.55 -0.32
C LYS A 41 0.65 14.44 0.32
N VAL A 42 1.15 13.84 1.41
CA VAL A 42 0.52 12.73 2.14
C VAL A 42 0.66 12.93 3.65
N SER A 43 -0.36 12.51 4.40
CA SER A 43 -0.36 12.50 5.86
C SER A 43 0.58 11.44 6.44
N HIS A 44 0.81 11.45 7.76
CA HIS A 44 1.59 10.39 8.41
C HIS A 44 0.83 9.07 8.40
N GLY A 45 -0.49 9.12 8.61
CA GLY A 45 -1.37 7.98 8.52
C GLY A 45 -1.39 7.34 7.12
N GLU A 46 -1.49 8.16 6.08
CA GLU A 46 -1.44 7.69 4.69
C GLU A 46 -0.09 7.07 4.35
N ALA A 47 1.02 7.69 4.78
CA ALA A 47 2.35 7.13 4.61
C ALA A 47 2.50 5.78 5.32
N LEU A 48 1.97 5.63 6.54
CA LEU A 48 2.01 4.37 7.26
C LEU A 48 1.16 3.29 6.59
N VAL A 49 -0.04 3.60 6.15
CA VAL A 49 -0.89 2.64 5.42
C VAL A 49 -0.21 2.22 4.11
N ALA A 50 0.42 3.16 3.40
CA ALA A 50 1.23 2.84 2.23
C ALA A 50 2.39 1.91 2.60
N MET A 51 3.09 2.13 3.72
CA MET A 51 4.13 1.22 4.20
C MET A 51 3.59 -0.16 4.57
N ILE A 52 2.38 -0.27 5.14
CA ILE A 52 1.73 -1.55 5.44
C ILE A 52 1.45 -2.31 4.15
N VAL A 53 0.81 -1.66 3.19
CA VAL A 53 0.48 -2.25 1.88
C VAL A 53 1.75 -2.63 1.10
N ASN A 54 2.82 -1.83 1.21
CA ASN A 54 4.09 -2.08 0.53
C ASN A 54 5.09 -2.92 1.34
N GLY A 55 4.87 -3.18 2.62
CA GLY A 55 5.88 -3.75 3.52
C GLY A 55 5.47 -5.05 4.18
N LEU A 56 4.18 -5.37 4.20
CA LEU A 56 3.67 -6.60 4.81
C LEU A 56 3.27 -7.57 3.71
N GLY A 57 4.27 -8.22 3.12
CA GLY A 57 4.05 -9.48 2.42
C GLY A 57 3.65 -10.53 3.46
N PHE A 58 2.38 -10.89 3.54
CA PHE A 58 1.95 -12.08 4.28
C PHE A 58 2.49 -13.31 3.53
N HIS A 59 3.71 -13.71 3.87
CA HIS A 59 4.23 -15.04 3.54
C HIS A 59 4.56 -15.72 4.87
N SER A 60 4.38 -17.03 4.95
CA SER A 60 4.66 -17.85 6.16
C SER A 60 6.15 -17.94 6.52
N SER A 61 6.93 -16.91 6.23
CA SER A 61 8.38 -16.80 6.41
C SER A 61 8.71 -15.46 7.04
N THR A 62 9.87 -15.39 7.70
CA THR A 62 10.39 -14.20 8.35
C THR A 62 10.29 -12.97 7.44
N LEU A 63 9.96 -11.82 8.04
CA LEU A 63 9.63 -10.55 7.40
C LEU A 63 10.84 -9.98 6.60
N HIS A 64 11.07 -10.51 5.41
CA HIS A 64 12.13 -10.09 4.51
C HIS A 64 11.54 -9.49 3.24
N MET A 65 11.97 -8.27 2.90
CA MET A 65 11.69 -7.66 1.60
C MET A 65 12.58 -8.32 0.53
N PHE A 66 12.05 -9.30 -0.17
CA PHE A 66 12.74 -9.94 -1.29
C PHE A 66 12.65 -9.07 -2.56
N PRO A 67 13.70 -8.98 -3.40
CA PRO A 67 13.68 -8.23 -4.66
C PRO A 67 12.48 -8.56 -5.56
N GLN A 68 12.02 -9.81 -5.55
CA GLN A 68 10.86 -10.30 -6.30
C GLN A 68 9.55 -9.59 -5.91
N PHE A 69 9.43 -9.09 -4.68
CA PHE A 69 8.27 -8.31 -4.24
C PHE A 69 8.13 -7.00 -5.03
N PHE A 70 9.25 -6.42 -5.46
CA PHE A 70 9.28 -5.18 -6.22
C PHE A 70 9.19 -5.40 -7.75
N ALA A 71 9.27 -6.64 -8.24
CA ALA A 71 9.28 -6.94 -9.68
C ALA A 71 8.05 -6.44 -10.43
N ASN A 72 6.90 -6.34 -9.75
CA ASN A 72 5.64 -5.85 -10.31
C ASN A 72 5.25 -4.45 -9.78
N LYS A 73 6.16 -3.76 -9.07
CA LYS A 73 5.93 -2.42 -8.52
C LYS A 73 6.74 -1.38 -9.30
N PRO A 74 6.19 -0.18 -9.55
CA PRO A 74 6.91 0.90 -10.22
C PRO A 74 7.95 1.50 -9.27
N VAL A 75 9.09 0.81 -9.10
CA VAL A 75 10.23 1.26 -8.28
C VAL A 75 11.34 1.92 -9.11
N GLU A 76 11.14 1.99 -10.42
CA GLU A 76 12.03 2.67 -11.36
C GLU A 76 11.97 4.19 -11.13
N ARG A 77 13.13 4.86 -11.21
CA ARG A 77 13.27 6.32 -10.97
C ARG A 77 12.77 7.17 -12.12
#